data_AF-A0A397Q680-F1
#
_entry.id   AF-A0A397Q680-F1
#
_cell.length_a   1.000
_cell.length_b   1.000
_cell.length_c   1.000
_cell.angle_alpha   90.00
_cell.angle_beta   90.00
_cell.angle_gamma   90.00
#
_symmetry.space_group_name_H-M   'P 1'
#
loop_
_entity.id
_entity.type
_entity.pdbx_description
1 polymer ?
#
loop_
_entity_poly.entity_id
_entity_poly.type
_entity_poly.pdbx_seq_one_letter_code
_entity_poly.pdbx_strand_id
1 'polypeptide(L)'
;MARNDYSGFAKLLHWLIALVIAGMVGLGVYMTDVQGDFQYKLWLYQLHKSFGVTLFALVLIRLVWRQISPPPAMPADMPAWERQSAKAAHAALYVLMLAIPLSGWARVSASPLSVPTEIFGLFTLPHIPWLASLPTETKEAWEPVFQGTHETLAWTLVGLVLLHAAAALRHAFILKDDVMQRMLPRRARRVATGILLAGLLVPLGANEGHAAEWTILPEKSEIGFSGTAAGTTIKGVFEDFTGSVTFDPAAPEQTEATIIIQLDSVKTGNSDVDGTLPGSDWFNTSEYPQATFTADGAEKAPGENAYLLNGTLELKGNSGDVAVPFTVSISQDTASAQGEVTINRLEYGVGPEGPISGITVTEEVTVSLDLQAEKAQ
;
A
#
# COMPACT_ATOMS: atom_id res chain seq x y z
N MET A 1 4.42 -47.87 3.05
CA MET A 1 3.35 -47.33 2.18
C MET A 1 3.77 -45.96 1.68
N ALA A 2 3.81 -45.74 0.37
CA ALA A 2 4.07 -44.41 -0.18
C ALA A 2 2.97 -43.45 0.30
N ARG A 3 3.34 -42.28 0.82
CA ARG A 3 2.34 -41.27 1.19
C ARG A 3 1.74 -40.70 -0.08
N ASN A 4 0.43 -40.81 -0.25
CA ASN A 4 -0.30 -40.24 -1.39
C ASN A 4 -0.58 -38.73 -1.24
N ASP A 5 -0.13 -38.11 -0.15
CA ASP A 5 -0.43 -36.72 0.19
C ASP A 5 0.78 -36.03 0.85
N TYR A 6 0.87 -34.72 0.71
CA TYR A 6 1.89 -33.92 1.41
C TYR A 6 1.67 -33.97 2.93
N SER A 7 2.75 -33.86 3.70
CA SER A 7 2.64 -33.68 5.15
C SER A 7 1.93 -32.37 5.48
N GLY A 8 1.20 -32.33 6.60
CA GLY A 8 0.49 -31.11 7.03
C GLY A 8 1.41 -29.90 7.16
N PHE A 9 2.64 -30.11 7.66
CA PHE A 9 3.65 -29.07 7.77
C PHE A 9 4.13 -28.55 6.40
N ALA A 10 4.29 -29.43 5.40
CA ALA A 10 4.63 -29.00 4.03
C ALA A 10 3.52 -28.14 3.40
N LYS A 11 2.25 -28.45 3.69
CA LYS A 11 1.09 -27.64 3.27
C LYS A 11 1.08 -26.30 3.98
N LEU A 12 1.28 -26.28 5.30
CA LEU A 12 1.38 -25.04 6.09
C LEU A 12 2.46 -24.12 5.53
N LEU A 13 3.69 -24.63 5.35
CA LEU A 13 4.78 -23.84 4.77
C LEU A 13 4.45 -23.33 3.37
N HIS A 14 3.72 -24.11 2.55
CA HIS A 14 3.37 -23.70 1.20
C HIS A 14 2.44 -22.48 1.22
N TRP A 15 1.35 -22.58 1.96
CA TRP A 15 0.35 -21.52 2.04
C TRP A 15 0.86 -20.29 2.79
N LEU A 16 1.67 -20.48 3.83
CA LEU A 16 2.32 -19.37 4.53
C LEU A 16 3.25 -18.60 3.58
N ILE A 17 4.10 -19.30 2.81
CA ILE A 17 4.98 -18.67 1.82
C ILE A 17 4.16 -17.97 0.73
N ALA A 18 3.10 -18.59 0.22
CA ALA A 18 2.24 -17.99 -0.79
C ALA A 18 1.58 -16.69 -0.28
N LEU A 19 1.10 -16.69 0.96
CA LEU A 19 0.50 -15.52 1.61
C LEU A 19 1.54 -14.40 1.80
N VAL A 20 2.73 -14.73 2.30
CA VAL A 20 3.83 -13.76 2.47
C VAL A 20 4.26 -13.18 1.13
N ILE A 21 4.36 -13.98 0.07
CA ILE A 21 4.67 -13.48 -1.28
C ILE A 21 3.59 -12.52 -1.77
N ALA A 22 2.30 -12.88 -1.63
CA ALA A 22 1.20 -12.00 -2.06
C ALA A 22 1.24 -10.65 -1.31
N GLY A 23 1.44 -10.70 0.02
CA GLY A 23 1.61 -9.49 0.83
C GLY A 23 2.85 -8.68 0.44
N MET A 24 3.97 -9.33 0.16
CA MET A 24 5.22 -8.68 -0.27
C MET A 24 5.11 -8.00 -1.63
N VAL A 25 4.34 -8.56 -2.56
CA VAL A 25 4.07 -7.94 -3.87
C VAL A 25 3.21 -6.69 -3.67
N GLY A 26 2.11 -6.80 -2.91
CA GLY A 26 1.26 -5.65 -2.59
C GLY A 26 2.02 -4.55 -1.87
N LEU A 27 2.79 -4.90 -0.83
CA LEU A 27 3.65 -3.98 -0.10
C LEU A 27 4.74 -3.37 -0.99
N GLY A 28 5.31 -4.15 -1.90
CA GLY A 28 6.35 -3.70 -2.83
C GLY A 28 5.86 -2.62 -3.80
N VAL A 29 4.66 -2.80 -4.37
CA VAL A 29 4.00 -1.80 -5.22
C VAL A 29 3.58 -0.59 -4.39
N TYR A 30 2.98 -0.82 -3.23
CA TYR A 30 2.53 0.27 -2.37
C TYR A 30 3.69 1.14 -1.87
N MET A 31 4.80 0.55 -1.41
CA MET A 31 5.93 1.31 -0.86
C MET A 31 6.69 2.13 -1.93
N THR A 32 6.56 1.79 -3.22
CA THR A 32 7.17 2.55 -4.31
C THR A 32 6.28 3.72 -4.74
N ASP A 33 4.97 3.52 -4.69
CA ASP A 33 3.99 4.46 -5.25
C ASP A 33 3.42 5.42 -4.21
N VAL A 34 3.49 5.06 -2.91
CA VAL A 34 3.02 5.93 -1.83
C VAL A 34 3.73 7.28 -1.93
N GLN A 35 2.97 8.34 -2.14
CA GLN A 35 3.45 9.72 -2.05
C GLN A 35 3.43 10.06 -0.56
N GLY A 36 4.57 10.47 0.01
CA GLY A 36 4.49 10.95 1.38
C GLY A 36 5.68 10.87 2.32
N ASP A 37 5.37 10.73 3.62
CA ASP A 37 6.29 10.90 4.75
C ASP A 37 7.53 10.02 4.54
N PHE A 38 8.70 10.64 4.61
CA PHE A 38 9.96 9.91 4.47
C PHE A 38 10.11 8.85 5.56
N GLN A 39 9.63 9.11 6.79
CA GLN A 39 9.70 8.11 7.88
C GLN A 39 8.75 6.94 7.63
N TYR A 40 7.51 7.19 7.20
CA TYR A 40 6.59 6.14 6.80
C TYR A 40 7.09 5.34 5.60
N LYS A 41 7.66 5.99 4.59
CA LYS A 41 8.34 5.29 3.48
C LYS A 41 9.47 4.43 4.03
N LEU A 42 10.39 4.99 4.81
CA LEU A 42 11.47 4.21 5.42
C LEU A 42 10.92 3.02 6.21
N TRP A 43 9.86 3.21 6.99
CA TRP A 43 9.20 2.14 7.75
C TRP A 43 8.63 1.04 6.84
N LEU A 44 7.93 1.40 5.76
CA LEU A 44 7.43 0.43 4.76
C LEU A 44 8.59 -0.34 4.10
N TYR A 45 9.69 0.35 3.77
CA TYR A 45 10.89 -0.30 3.23
C TYR A 45 11.55 -1.24 4.26
N GLN A 46 11.59 -0.88 5.55
CA GLN A 46 12.08 -1.78 6.61
C GLN A 46 11.15 -2.97 6.82
N LEU A 47 9.83 -2.75 6.76
CA LEU A 47 8.83 -3.81 6.82
C LEU A 47 9.00 -4.79 5.67
N HIS A 48 9.17 -4.28 4.45
CA HIS A 48 9.44 -5.07 3.25
C HIS A 48 10.72 -5.90 3.40
N LYS A 49 11.82 -5.31 3.86
CA LYS A 49 13.08 -6.03 4.12
C LYS A 49 12.88 -7.13 5.18
N SER A 50 12.16 -6.85 6.25
CA SER A 50 11.89 -7.78 7.35
C SER A 50 11.11 -9.02 6.89
N PHE A 51 10.04 -8.81 6.12
CA PHE A 51 9.29 -9.92 5.52
C PHE A 51 10.09 -10.62 4.41
N GLY A 52 10.94 -9.91 3.67
CA GLY A 52 11.86 -10.50 2.69
C GLY A 52 12.85 -11.50 3.32
N VAL A 53 13.46 -11.14 4.47
CA VAL A 53 14.34 -12.04 5.23
C VAL A 53 13.55 -13.20 5.85
N THR A 54 12.34 -12.94 6.34
CA THR A 54 11.45 -13.99 6.85
C THR A 54 11.08 -14.99 5.77
N LEU A 55 10.72 -14.52 4.58
CA LEU A 55 10.43 -15.35 3.41
C LEU A 55 11.64 -16.20 3.04
N PHE A 56 12.84 -15.62 3.01
CA PHE A 56 14.08 -16.36 2.77
C PHE A 56 14.27 -17.52 3.77
N ALA A 57 14.10 -17.25 5.06
CA ALA A 57 14.20 -18.27 6.10
C ALA A 57 13.12 -19.37 5.93
N LEU A 58 11.86 -19.00 5.66
CA LEU A 58 10.77 -19.95 5.42
C LEU A 58 11.05 -20.86 4.22
N VAL A 59 11.63 -20.32 3.15
CA VAL A 59 12.01 -21.07 1.95
C VAL A 59 13.14 -22.06 2.25
N LEU A 60 14.16 -21.67 3.03
CA LEU A 60 15.20 -22.59 3.48
C LEU A 60 14.62 -23.72 4.34
N ILE A 61 13.75 -23.39 5.30
CA ILE A 61 13.04 -24.39 6.13
C ILE A 61 12.24 -25.34 5.24
N ARG A 62 11.55 -24.81 4.22
CA ARG A 62 10.79 -25.61 3.25
C ARG A 62 11.70 -26.53 2.44
N LEU A 63 12.87 -26.08 2.00
CA LEU A 63 13.84 -26.89 1.27
C LEU A 63 14.38 -28.02 2.15
N VAL A 64 14.78 -27.72 3.39
CA VAL A 64 15.21 -28.74 4.36
C VAL A 64 14.09 -29.74 4.63
N TRP A 65 12.87 -29.25 4.87
CA TRP A 65 11.72 -30.13 5.12
C TRP A 65 11.40 -31.02 3.92
N ARG A 66 11.55 -30.52 2.69
CA ARG A 66 11.37 -31.31 1.47
C ARG A 66 12.34 -32.49 1.38
N GLN A 67 13.55 -32.37 1.93
CA GLN A 67 14.52 -33.47 1.97
C GLN A 67 14.13 -34.53 3.01
N ILE A 68 13.58 -34.11 4.15
CA ILE A 68 13.16 -35.00 5.25
C ILE A 68 11.80 -35.65 4.95
N SER A 69 10.91 -34.92 4.29
CA SER A 69 9.58 -35.35 3.87
C SER A 69 9.40 -35.15 2.36
N PRO A 70 9.90 -36.09 1.54
CA PRO A 70 9.83 -35.99 0.08
C PRO A 70 8.39 -35.83 -0.43
N PRO A 71 8.21 -35.08 -1.54
CA PRO A 71 6.90 -34.93 -2.15
C PRO A 71 6.34 -36.28 -2.65
N PRO A 72 5.02 -36.46 -2.64
CA PRO A 72 4.38 -37.65 -3.21
C PRO A 72 4.71 -37.79 -4.70
N ALA A 73 4.69 -39.03 -5.19
CA ALA A 73 4.92 -39.31 -6.61
C ALA A 73 3.90 -38.57 -7.50
N MET A 74 4.37 -38.07 -8.65
CA MET A 74 3.51 -37.47 -9.66
C MET A 74 2.54 -38.51 -10.23
N PRO A 75 1.32 -38.11 -10.68
CA PRO A 75 0.37 -39.02 -11.31
C PRO A 75 1.02 -39.83 -12.45
N ALA A 76 0.73 -41.13 -12.52
CA ALA A 76 1.40 -42.04 -13.46
C ALA A 76 1.05 -41.72 -14.92
N ASP A 77 -0.17 -41.26 -15.14
CA ASP A 77 -0.80 -40.82 -16.37
C ASP A 77 -0.38 -39.41 -16.83
N MET A 78 0.32 -38.64 -16.00
CA MET A 78 0.81 -37.30 -16.36
C MET A 78 1.84 -37.38 -17.50
N PRO A 79 1.59 -36.72 -18.65
CA PRO A 79 2.52 -36.64 -19.78
C PRO A 79 3.92 -36.16 -19.39
N ALA A 80 4.94 -36.65 -20.10
CA ALA A 80 6.34 -36.33 -19.78
C ALA A 80 6.65 -34.82 -19.84
N TRP A 81 6.06 -34.10 -20.79
CA TRP A 81 6.25 -32.65 -20.92
C TRP A 81 5.65 -31.90 -19.71
N GLU A 82 4.45 -32.27 -19.27
CA GLU A 82 3.79 -31.65 -18.11
C GLU A 82 4.56 -31.93 -16.83
N ARG A 83 5.08 -33.15 -16.70
CA ARG A 83 5.96 -33.56 -15.61
C ARG A 83 7.25 -32.74 -15.55
N GLN A 84 7.88 -32.53 -16.70
CA GLN A 84 9.13 -31.78 -16.79
C GLN A 84 8.89 -30.29 -16.55
N SER A 85 7.82 -29.72 -17.12
CA SER A 85 7.40 -28.33 -16.88
C SER A 85 7.09 -28.08 -15.41
N ALA A 86 6.39 -29.01 -14.74
CA ALA A 86 6.12 -28.89 -13.31
C ALA A 86 7.43 -28.89 -12.50
N LYS A 87 8.40 -29.77 -12.80
CA LYS A 87 9.70 -29.77 -12.13
C LYS A 87 10.46 -28.47 -12.36
N ALA A 88 10.51 -28.00 -13.60
CA ALA A 88 11.20 -26.78 -13.99
C ALA A 88 10.59 -25.55 -13.32
N ALA A 89 9.26 -25.41 -13.33
CA ALA A 89 8.55 -24.32 -12.68
C ALA A 89 8.80 -24.31 -11.17
N HIS A 90 8.72 -25.45 -10.48
CA HIS A 90 9.03 -25.52 -9.05
C HIS A 90 10.49 -25.16 -8.76
N ALA A 91 11.44 -25.63 -9.58
CA ALA A 91 12.85 -25.28 -9.42
C ALA A 91 13.08 -23.77 -9.61
N ALA A 92 12.50 -23.18 -10.66
CA ALA A 92 12.58 -21.76 -10.93
C ALA A 92 11.95 -20.92 -9.80
N LEU A 93 10.78 -21.32 -9.27
CA LEU A 93 10.18 -20.67 -8.11
C LEU A 93 11.13 -20.67 -6.90
N TYR A 94 11.78 -21.81 -6.59
CA TYR A 94 12.76 -21.86 -5.49
C TYR A 94 13.98 -20.97 -5.74
N VAL A 95 14.52 -20.97 -6.95
CA VAL A 95 15.66 -20.12 -7.32
C VAL A 95 15.29 -18.65 -7.15
N LEU A 96 14.14 -18.21 -7.68
CA LEU A 96 13.68 -16.83 -7.57
C LEU A 96 13.41 -16.42 -6.12
N MET A 97 12.73 -17.26 -5.34
CA MET A 97 12.45 -16.98 -3.92
C MET A 97 13.72 -16.85 -3.06
N LEU A 98 14.85 -17.43 -3.47
CA LEU A 98 16.14 -17.24 -2.82
C LEU A 98 16.92 -16.05 -3.40
N ALA A 99 16.89 -15.88 -4.72
CA ALA A 99 17.64 -14.83 -5.41
C ALA A 99 17.11 -13.42 -5.12
N ILE A 100 15.79 -13.24 -4.96
CA ILE A 100 15.17 -11.93 -4.72
C ILE A 100 15.59 -11.33 -3.37
N PRO A 101 15.49 -12.04 -2.22
CA PRO A 101 15.98 -11.50 -0.95
C PRO A 101 17.49 -11.21 -0.97
N LEU A 102 18.28 -12.06 -1.63
CA LEU A 102 19.72 -11.85 -1.77
C LEU A 102 20.05 -10.63 -2.64
N SER A 103 19.30 -10.40 -3.72
CA SER A 103 19.47 -9.20 -4.55
C SER A 103 19.04 -7.93 -3.81
N GLY A 104 17.98 -8.00 -2.99
CA GLY A 104 17.56 -6.91 -2.11
C GLY A 104 18.62 -6.59 -1.04
N TRP A 105 19.23 -7.62 -0.45
CA TRP A 105 20.32 -7.45 0.51
C TRP A 105 21.58 -6.86 -0.14
N ALA A 106 21.89 -7.27 -1.38
CA ALA A 106 22.96 -6.66 -2.16
C ALA A 106 22.68 -5.18 -2.45
N ARG A 107 21.45 -4.84 -2.87
CA ARG A 107 21.02 -3.46 -3.13
C ARG A 107 21.22 -2.57 -1.91
N VAL A 108 20.69 -2.96 -0.75
CA VAL A 108 20.81 -2.13 0.48
C VAL A 108 22.26 -2.04 0.96
N SER A 109 23.07 -3.07 0.73
CA SER A 109 24.51 -3.06 1.05
C SER A 109 25.33 -2.15 0.13
N ALA A 110 24.84 -1.91 -1.09
CA ALA A 110 25.46 -1.05 -2.08
C ALA A 110 24.81 0.34 -2.17
N SER A 111 23.93 0.71 -1.22
CA SER A 111 23.25 2.02 -1.24
C SER A 111 24.19 3.13 -0.73
N PRO A 112 24.21 4.30 -1.39
CA PRO A 112 24.92 5.49 -0.89
C PRO A 112 24.42 5.94 0.50
N LEU A 113 23.11 5.84 0.74
CA LEU A 113 22.45 6.27 1.98
C LEU A 113 22.87 5.46 3.21
N SER A 114 23.41 4.25 3.01
CA SER A 114 23.95 3.39 4.07
C SER A 114 23.01 3.19 5.28
N VAL A 115 21.70 3.12 5.00
CA VAL A 115 20.67 2.94 6.05
C VAL A 115 20.73 1.52 6.62
N PRO A 116 20.79 1.35 7.95
CA PRO A 116 20.75 0.04 8.59
C PRO A 116 19.55 -0.80 8.17
N THR A 117 19.72 -2.10 8.03
CA THR A 117 18.60 -3.02 7.74
C THR A 117 18.07 -3.59 9.05
N GLU A 118 17.04 -2.97 9.59
CA GLU A 118 16.41 -3.40 10.84
C GLU A 118 15.37 -4.49 10.57
N ILE A 119 15.51 -5.64 11.22
CA ILE A 119 14.58 -6.78 11.08
C ILE A 119 13.54 -6.70 12.19
N PHE A 120 12.35 -6.19 11.86
CA PHE A 120 11.25 -5.89 12.79
C PHE A 120 11.66 -5.03 14.00
N GLY A 121 12.77 -4.28 13.91
CA GLY A 121 13.36 -3.54 15.02
C GLY A 121 14.01 -4.40 16.11
N LEU A 122 14.19 -5.70 15.87
CA LEU A 122 14.75 -6.64 16.84
C LEU A 122 16.28 -6.74 16.77
N PHE A 123 16.82 -6.66 15.55
CA PHE A 123 18.26 -6.68 15.28
C PHE A 123 18.57 -6.09 13.90
N THR A 124 19.76 -5.55 13.76
CA THR A 124 20.28 -5.07 12.49
C THR A 124 20.95 -6.19 11.72
N LEU A 125 20.49 -6.45 10.49
CA LEU A 125 21.19 -7.31 9.55
C LEU A 125 22.40 -6.55 8.99
N PRO A 126 23.64 -7.05 9.16
CA PRO A 126 24.82 -6.36 8.66
C PRO A 126 24.79 -6.27 7.13
N HIS A 127 25.31 -5.18 6.60
CA HIS A 127 25.58 -5.07 5.16
C HIS A 127 26.65 -6.06 4.73
N ILE A 128 26.62 -6.43 3.46
CA ILE A 128 27.67 -7.24 2.83
C ILE A 128 28.97 -6.40 2.83
N PRO A 129 30.03 -6.83 3.56
CA PRO A 129 31.16 -5.94 3.88
C PRO A 129 31.85 -5.33 2.66
N TRP A 130 32.06 -6.12 1.61
CA TRP A 130 32.76 -5.67 0.41
C TRP A 130 31.93 -4.74 -0.48
N LEU A 131 30.59 -4.84 -0.44
CA LEU A 131 29.69 -3.90 -1.12
C LEU A 131 29.59 -2.59 -0.33
N ALA A 132 29.48 -2.70 1.00
CA ALA A 132 29.40 -1.54 1.89
C ALA A 132 30.67 -0.68 1.85
N SER A 133 31.83 -1.28 1.58
CA SER A 133 33.13 -0.59 1.46
C SER A 133 33.38 0.07 0.10
N LEU A 134 32.50 -0.08 -0.89
CA LEU A 134 32.69 0.53 -2.20
C LEU A 134 32.66 2.08 -2.12
N PRO A 135 33.43 2.79 -2.97
CA PRO A 135 33.33 4.24 -3.08
C PRO A 135 31.92 4.70 -3.44
N THR A 136 31.50 5.87 -2.96
CA THR A 136 30.16 6.43 -3.21
C THR A 136 29.84 6.51 -4.71
N GLU A 137 30.78 6.99 -5.53
CA GLU A 137 30.63 7.07 -6.99
C GLU A 137 30.35 5.69 -7.63
N THR A 138 31.00 4.64 -7.11
CA THR A 138 30.72 3.26 -7.56
C THR A 138 29.33 2.82 -7.11
N LYS A 139 28.92 3.12 -5.87
CA LYS A 139 27.59 2.79 -5.37
C LYS A 139 26.48 3.44 -6.20
N GLU A 140 26.61 4.73 -6.49
CA GLU A 140 25.68 5.48 -7.34
C GLU A 140 25.59 4.89 -8.76
N ALA A 141 26.73 4.51 -9.36
CA ALA A 141 26.76 3.89 -10.69
C ALA A 141 26.04 2.54 -10.76
N TRP A 142 26.05 1.76 -9.67
CA TRP A 142 25.46 0.42 -9.61
C TRP A 142 24.05 0.38 -9.02
N GLU A 143 23.58 1.44 -8.36
CA GLU A 143 22.25 1.51 -7.74
C GLU A 143 21.11 1.16 -8.73
N PRO A 144 21.04 1.73 -9.95
CA PRO A 144 19.99 1.37 -10.91
C PRO A 144 20.04 -0.11 -11.33
N VAL A 145 21.24 -0.70 -11.40
CA VAL A 145 21.43 -2.11 -11.76
C VAL A 145 20.91 -3.03 -10.66
N PHE A 146 21.24 -2.76 -9.39
CA PHE A 146 20.74 -3.54 -8.27
C PHE A 146 19.22 -3.40 -8.11
N GLN A 147 18.70 -2.18 -8.26
CA GLN A 147 17.26 -1.93 -8.26
C GLN A 147 16.55 -2.70 -9.36
N GLY A 148 16.96 -2.51 -10.62
CA GLY A 148 16.34 -3.16 -11.77
C GLY A 148 16.45 -4.68 -11.72
N THR A 149 17.55 -5.22 -11.18
CA THR A 149 17.71 -6.66 -10.98
C THR A 149 16.69 -7.20 -9.98
N HIS A 150 16.51 -6.53 -8.83
CA HIS A 150 15.54 -6.94 -7.81
C HIS A 150 14.11 -6.90 -8.35
N GLU A 151 13.73 -5.81 -9.02
CA GLU A 151 12.40 -5.62 -9.62
C GLU A 151 12.13 -6.65 -10.72
N THR A 152 13.09 -6.88 -11.62
CA THR A 152 12.94 -7.86 -12.71
C THR A 152 12.74 -9.27 -12.16
N LEU A 153 13.52 -9.66 -11.15
CA LEU A 153 13.35 -10.95 -10.49
C LEU A 153 11.99 -11.06 -9.79
N ALA A 154 11.53 -10.00 -9.12
CA ALA A 154 10.23 -9.96 -8.45
C ALA A 154 9.07 -10.11 -9.44
N TRP A 155 9.06 -9.35 -10.55
CA TRP A 155 8.03 -9.48 -11.58
C TRP A 155 8.06 -10.83 -12.30
N THR A 156 9.26 -11.40 -12.49
CA THR A 156 9.40 -12.77 -13.01
C THR A 156 8.78 -13.79 -12.05
N LEU A 157 8.99 -13.64 -10.74
CA LEU A 157 8.33 -14.48 -9.73
C LEU A 157 6.81 -14.35 -9.79
N VAL A 158 6.27 -13.13 -9.89
CA VAL A 158 4.82 -12.90 -10.02
C VAL A 158 4.26 -13.65 -11.22
N GLY A 159 4.85 -13.49 -12.40
CA GLY A 159 4.41 -14.20 -13.61
C GLY A 159 4.44 -15.71 -13.45
N LEU A 160 5.49 -16.25 -12.83
CA LEU A 160 5.62 -17.70 -12.61
C LEU A 160 4.64 -18.22 -11.54
N VAL A 161 4.34 -17.44 -10.50
CA VAL A 161 3.33 -17.77 -9.49
C VAL A 161 1.93 -17.79 -10.12
N LEU A 162 1.60 -16.82 -10.96
CA LEU A 162 0.33 -16.79 -11.70
C LEU A 162 0.20 -18.01 -12.62
N LEU A 163 1.26 -18.34 -13.37
CA LEU A 163 1.29 -19.53 -14.22
C LEU A 163 1.14 -20.82 -13.39
N HIS A 164 1.82 -20.91 -12.25
CA HIS A 164 1.72 -22.03 -11.33
C HIS A 164 0.29 -22.20 -10.78
N ALA A 165 -0.35 -21.11 -10.35
CA ALA A 165 -1.73 -21.11 -9.88
C ALA A 165 -2.70 -21.51 -11.01
N ALA A 166 -2.55 -20.94 -12.20
CA ALA A 166 -3.35 -21.29 -13.37
C ALA A 166 -3.23 -22.79 -13.73
N ALA A 167 -2.03 -23.36 -13.65
CA ALA A 167 -1.82 -24.80 -13.84
C ALA A 167 -2.56 -25.61 -12.77
N ALA A 168 -2.48 -25.23 -11.49
CA ALA A 168 -3.22 -25.90 -10.41
C ALA A 168 -4.74 -25.84 -10.61
N LEU A 169 -5.27 -24.70 -11.06
CA LEU A 169 -6.69 -24.53 -11.38
C LEU A 169 -7.09 -25.38 -12.61
N ARG A 170 -6.25 -25.47 -13.63
CA ARG A 170 -6.47 -26.37 -14.78
C ARG A 170 -6.57 -27.84 -14.32
N HIS A 171 -5.67 -28.27 -13.45
CA HIS A 171 -5.72 -29.62 -12.86
C HIS A 171 -7.03 -29.87 -12.08
N ALA A 172 -7.49 -28.88 -11.33
CA ALA A 172 -8.71 -28.99 -10.53
C ALA A 172 -10.00 -29.00 -11.37
N PHE A 173 -10.13 -28.10 -12.35
CA PHE A 173 -11.41 -27.86 -13.02
C PHE A 173 -11.53 -28.52 -14.39
N ILE A 174 -10.42 -28.64 -15.13
CA ILE A 174 -10.41 -29.18 -16.49
C ILE A 174 -10.02 -30.66 -16.48
N LEU A 175 -8.85 -30.97 -15.91
CA LEU A 175 -8.35 -32.36 -15.84
C LEU A 175 -9.04 -33.16 -14.73
N LYS A 176 -9.57 -32.47 -13.71
CA LYS A 176 -10.30 -33.05 -12.57
C LYS A 176 -9.50 -34.14 -11.86
N ASP A 177 -8.20 -33.92 -11.71
CA ASP A 177 -7.31 -34.82 -10.97
C ASP A 177 -7.06 -34.32 -9.54
N ASP A 178 -6.32 -35.12 -8.76
CA ASP A 178 -6.06 -34.84 -7.36
C ASP A 178 -4.84 -33.91 -7.13
N VAL A 179 -4.22 -33.34 -8.17
CA VAL A 179 -2.97 -32.56 -8.03
C VAL A 179 -3.16 -31.37 -7.10
N MET A 180 -4.22 -30.59 -7.28
CA MET A 180 -4.52 -29.44 -6.40
C MET A 180 -4.89 -29.90 -4.98
N GLN A 181 -5.69 -30.96 -4.87
CA GLN A 181 -6.18 -31.46 -3.57
C GLN A 181 -5.05 -31.90 -2.63
N ARG A 182 -3.91 -32.31 -3.20
CA ARG A 182 -2.70 -32.66 -2.44
C ARG A 182 -2.11 -31.48 -1.66
N MET A 183 -2.41 -30.23 -2.02
CA MET A 183 -1.97 -29.05 -1.26
C MET A 183 -3.04 -28.45 -0.36
N LEU A 184 -4.32 -28.86 -0.49
CA LEU A 184 -5.38 -28.35 0.38
C LEU A 184 -5.28 -28.89 1.82
N PRO A 185 -5.60 -28.08 2.84
CA PRO A 185 -5.72 -28.53 4.23
C PRO A 185 -6.81 -29.61 4.36
N ARG A 186 -6.57 -30.65 5.18
CA ARG A 186 -7.50 -31.80 5.33
C ARG A 186 -8.91 -31.42 5.79
N ARG A 187 -9.09 -30.28 6.49
CA ARG A 187 -10.42 -29.75 6.89
C ARG A 187 -11.21 -29.14 5.71
N ALA A 188 -10.54 -28.62 4.68
CA ALA A 188 -11.19 -28.10 3.47
C ALA A 188 -11.71 -29.21 2.55
N ARG A 189 -11.22 -30.45 2.71
CA ARG A 189 -11.60 -31.61 1.89
C ARG A 189 -13.04 -32.10 2.13
N ARG A 190 -13.72 -31.65 3.19
CA ARG A 190 -15.14 -31.94 3.47
C ARG A 190 -16.12 -30.90 2.92
N VAL A 191 -15.64 -29.77 2.41
CA VAL A 191 -16.47 -28.68 1.84
C VAL A 191 -16.38 -28.65 0.30
N ALA A 192 -15.43 -29.39 -0.29
CA ALA A 192 -15.16 -29.38 -1.74
C ALA A 192 -16.14 -30.22 -2.61
N THR A 193 -17.38 -30.42 -2.15
CA THR A 193 -18.51 -30.88 -2.98
C THR A 193 -19.69 -29.96 -2.73
N GLY A 194 -19.56 -28.69 -3.11
CA GLY A 194 -20.64 -27.72 -2.88
C GLY A 194 -20.18 -26.27 -2.84
N ILE A 195 -19.42 -25.82 -3.83
CA ILE A 195 -19.51 -24.42 -4.27
C ILE A 195 -19.67 -24.46 -5.79
N LEU A 196 -20.95 -24.42 -6.17
CA LEU A 196 -21.45 -24.26 -7.52
C LEU A 196 -21.12 -22.86 -8.03
N LEU A 197 -20.83 -22.79 -9.33
CA LEU A 197 -21.38 -21.82 -10.28
C LEU A 197 -22.24 -20.70 -9.67
N ALA A 198 -21.67 -19.50 -9.59
CA ALA A 198 -22.36 -18.24 -9.84
C ALA A 198 -21.32 -17.40 -10.60
N GLY A 199 -21.30 -17.32 -11.93
CA GLY A 199 -22.48 -17.29 -12.80
C GLY A 199 -23.08 -15.90 -12.71
N LEU A 200 -22.45 -14.99 -13.46
CA LEU A 200 -22.91 -13.67 -13.86
C LEU A 200 -24.45 -13.54 -13.82
N LEU A 201 -24.95 -12.77 -12.86
CA LEU A 201 -26.27 -12.14 -12.88
C LEU A 201 -26.19 -11.00 -11.87
N VAL A 202 -25.74 -9.84 -12.35
CA VAL A 202 -26.01 -8.56 -11.67
C VAL A 202 -27.49 -8.30 -11.89
N PRO A 203 -28.34 -8.27 -10.86
CA PRO A 203 -29.61 -7.60 -11.00
C PRO A 203 -29.30 -6.10 -11.11
N LEU A 204 -29.68 -5.49 -12.23
CA LEU A 204 -29.96 -4.07 -12.31
C LEU A 204 -31.15 -3.79 -11.39
N GLY A 205 -30.86 -3.72 -10.09
CA GLY A 205 -31.73 -3.06 -9.13
C GLY A 205 -31.34 -1.60 -9.15
N ALA A 206 -32.05 -0.80 -9.95
CA ALA A 206 -32.13 0.63 -9.70
C ALA A 206 -32.83 0.78 -8.34
N ASN A 207 -32.03 0.91 -7.29
CA ASN A 207 -32.53 1.44 -6.05
C ASN A 207 -32.50 2.95 -6.23
N GLU A 208 -33.68 3.56 -6.27
CA GLU A 208 -33.83 5.02 -6.19
C GLU A 208 -33.25 5.44 -4.83
N GLY A 209 -32.01 5.90 -4.84
CA GLY A 209 -31.30 6.38 -3.66
C GLY A 209 -31.41 7.89 -3.61
N HIS A 210 -32.09 8.40 -2.60
CA HIS A 210 -31.84 9.77 -2.15
C HIS A 210 -30.37 9.86 -1.70
N ALA A 211 -29.75 11.03 -1.86
CA ALA A 211 -28.37 11.26 -1.45
C ALA A 211 -28.17 10.81 0.01
N ALA A 212 -27.22 9.90 0.22
CA ALA A 212 -26.92 9.37 1.55
C ALA A 212 -26.05 10.38 2.31
N GLU A 213 -26.43 10.69 3.54
CA GLU A 213 -25.61 11.47 4.46
C GLU A 213 -24.58 10.56 5.14
N TRP A 214 -23.32 10.99 5.14
CA TRP A 214 -22.18 10.28 5.67
C TRP A 214 -21.51 11.14 6.75
N THR A 215 -21.28 10.55 7.91
CA THR A 215 -20.54 11.18 9.01
C THR A 215 -19.09 10.71 8.96
N ILE A 216 -18.14 11.64 8.86
CA ILE A 216 -16.70 11.32 8.89
C ILE A 216 -16.35 10.83 10.29
N LEU A 217 -15.54 9.77 10.37
CA LEU A 217 -15.00 9.18 11.58
C LEU A 217 -13.56 9.69 11.78
N PRO A 218 -13.31 10.76 12.56
CA PRO A 218 -11.99 11.39 12.65
C PRO A 218 -10.91 10.42 13.15
N GLU A 219 -11.27 9.50 14.04
CA GLU A 219 -10.33 8.52 14.61
C GLU A 219 -9.86 7.44 13.63
N LYS A 220 -10.49 7.36 12.45
CA LYS A 220 -10.12 6.47 11.35
C LYS A 220 -9.75 7.23 10.08
N SER A 221 -9.70 8.56 10.16
CA SER A 221 -9.46 9.44 9.03
C SER A 221 -8.17 10.23 9.26
N GLU A 222 -7.58 10.74 8.19
CA GLU A 222 -6.41 11.60 8.23
C GLU A 222 -6.59 12.78 7.27
N ILE A 223 -6.38 13.99 7.77
CA ILE A 223 -6.19 15.20 6.96
C ILE A 223 -4.74 15.63 7.13
N GLY A 224 -3.97 15.45 6.06
CA GLY A 224 -2.54 15.72 6.01
C GLY A 224 -2.22 16.90 5.11
N PHE A 225 -1.02 17.45 5.30
CA PHE A 225 -0.41 18.37 4.36
C PHE A 225 1.07 18.06 4.19
N SER A 226 1.64 18.51 3.08
CA SER A 226 3.08 18.48 2.85
C SER A 226 3.55 19.70 2.08
N GLY A 227 4.67 20.28 2.52
CA GLY A 227 5.33 21.40 1.87
C GLY A 227 6.85 21.18 1.87
N THR A 228 7.60 21.92 1.06
CA THR A 228 9.05 21.73 0.97
C THR A 228 9.78 22.92 1.60
N ALA A 229 10.71 22.65 2.51
CA ALA A 229 11.58 23.64 3.14
C ALA A 229 13.05 23.26 2.97
N ALA A 230 13.88 24.16 2.44
CA ALA A 230 15.30 23.89 2.13
C ALA A 230 15.54 22.57 1.35
N GLY A 231 14.64 22.24 0.41
CA GLY A 231 14.71 21.01 -0.39
C GLY A 231 14.28 19.73 0.35
N THR A 232 13.79 19.85 1.58
CA THR A 232 13.25 18.74 2.38
C THR A 232 11.74 18.86 2.49
N THR A 233 11.01 17.78 2.19
CA THR A 233 9.56 17.73 2.39
C THR A 233 9.24 17.60 3.87
N ILE A 234 8.52 18.59 4.41
CA ILE A 234 7.91 18.57 5.73
C ILE A 234 6.47 18.11 5.56
N LYS A 235 6.05 17.21 6.44
CA LYS A 235 4.69 16.72 6.51
C LYS A 235 4.06 17.09 7.83
N GLY A 236 2.76 17.33 7.80
CA GLY A 236 1.97 17.40 9.02
C GLY A 236 0.57 16.83 8.82
N VAL A 237 -0.08 16.63 9.95
CA VAL A 237 -1.47 16.19 10.06
C VAL A 237 -2.20 17.12 11.02
N PHE A 238 -3.51 17.17 10.90
CA PHE A 238 -4.39 17.76 11.90
C PHE A 238 -5.06 16.65 12.70
N GLU A 239 -4.82 16.61 14.01
CA GLU A 239 -5.34 15.56 14.89
C GLU A 239 -6.80 15.78 15.30
N ASP A 240 -7.33 17.00 15.15
CA ASP A 240 -8.70 17.36 15.52
C ASP A 240 -9.41 18.03 14.33
N PHE A 241 -10.38 17.31 13.79
CA PHE A 241 -11.29 17.79 12.75
C PHE A 241 -12.61 17.03 12.83
N THR A 242 -13.64 17.63 12.22
CA THR A 242 -14.96 17.02 12.05
C THR A 242 -15.43 17.27 10.63
N GLY A 243 -16.38 16.46 10.16
CA GLY A 243 -17.05 16.79 8.92
C GLY A 243 -18.20 15.85 8.59
N SER A 244 -19.04 16.34 7.69
CA SER A 244 -20.21 15.65 7.17
C SER A 244 -20.22 15.77 5.65
N VAL A 245 -20.62 14.70 4.97
CA VAL A 245 -20.69 14.65 3.52
C VAL A 245 -21.98 13.98 3.09
N THR A 246 -22.78 14.65 2.28
CA THR A 246 -23.87 14.04 1.53
C THR A 246 -23.32 13.63 0.17
N PHE A 247 -23.36 12.35 -0.17
CA PHE A 247 -22.80 11.87 -1.45
C PHE A 247 -23.56 10.66 -1.99
N ASP A 248 -23.88 10.71 -3.28
CA ASP A 248 -24.40 9.60 -4.07
C ASP A 248 -23.64 9.45 -5.39
N PRO A 249 -22.98 8.30 -5.65
CA PRO A 249 -22.35 8.01 -6.94
C PRO A 249 -23.24 8.18 -8.18
N ALA A 250 -24.55 8.02 -8.03
CA ALA A 250 -25.54 8.17 -9.10
C ALA A 250 -25.92 9.63 -9.38
N ALA A 251 -25.77 10.51 -8.39
CA ALA A 251 -26.11 11.93 -8.45
C ALA A 251 -25.02 12.80 -7.78
N PRO A 252 -23.76 12.76 -8.26
CA PRO A 252 -22.65 13.47 -7.63
C PRO A 252 -22.83 14.99 -7.61
N GLU A 253 -23.64 15.55 -8.50
CA GLU A 253 -23.96 16.97 -8.52
C GLU A 253 -24.75 17.45 -7.28
N GLN A 254 -25.33 16.53 -6.49
CA GLN A 254 -26.04 16.83 -5.24
C GLN A 254 -25.14 16.68 -4.00
N THR A 255 -23.82 16.65 -4.19
CA THR A 255 -22.87 16.48 -3.09
C THR A 255 -22.84 17.74 -2.24
N GLU A 256 -22.97 17.59 -0.92
CA GLU A 256 -22.70 18.67 0.03
C GLU A 256 -21.62 18.18 0.99
N ALA A 257 -20.54 18.93 1.19
CA ALA A 257 -19.50 18.57 2.15
C ALA A 257 -19.18 19.75 3.05
N THR A 258 -18.98 19.49 4.33
CA THR A 258 -18.42 20.45 5.29
C THR A 258 -17.37 19.75 6.12
N ILE A 259 -16.15 20.30 6.15
CA ILE A 259 -15.05 19.84 6.99
C ILE A 259 -14.56 21.03 7.81
N ILE A 260 -14.44 20.85 9.12
CA ILE A 260 -13.93 21.84 10.06
C ILE A 260 -12.69 21.26 10.73
N ILE A 261 -11.56 21.96 10.60
CA ILE A 261 -10.25 21.54 11.11
C ILE A 261 -9.84 22.49 12.23
N GLN A 262 -9.49 21.97 13.41
CA GLN A 262 -8.89 22.78 14.48
C GLN A 262 -7.40 22.94 14.21
N LEU A 263 -6.95 24.18 13.99
CA LEU A 263 -5.61 24.45 13.47
C LEU A 263 -4.50 24.27 14.52
N ASP A 264 -4.84 24.32 15.81
CA ASP A 264 -3.90 24.05 16.91
C ASP A 264 -3.59 22.56 17.10
N SER A 265 -4.39 21.68 16.49
CA SER A 265 -4.17 20.23 16.45
C SER A 265 -3.07 19.80 15.47
N VAL A 266 -2.41 20.76 14.83
CA VAL A 266 -1.35 20.46 13.87
C VAL A 266 -0.16 19.74 14.52
N LYS A 267 0.32 18.70 13.85
CA LYS A 267 1.52 17.94 14.20
C LYS A 267 2.34 17.60 12.97
N THR A 268 3.65 17.80 13.05
CA THR A 268 4.63 17.44 12.03
C THR A 268 5.62 16.38 12.51
N GLY A 269 5.54 15.99 13.78
CA GLY A 269 6.53 15.13 14.43
C GLY A 269 7.84 15.84 14.78
N ASN A 270 7.94 17.15 14.50
CA ASN A 270 9.06 18.01 14.89
C ASN A 270 8.57 19.12 15.83
N SER A 271 8.99 19.08 17.09
CA SER A 271 8.55 20.02 18.12
C SER A 271 8.84 21.49 17.82
N ASP A 272 9.90 21.79 17.07
CA ASP A 272 10.26 23.16 16.71
C ASP A 272 9.32 23.72 15.64
N VAL A 273 8.95 22.90 14.67
CA VAL A 273 7.96 23.25 13.63
C VAL A 273 6.56 23.34 14.25
N ASP A 274 6.21 22.37 15.09
CA ASP A 274 4.92 22.33 15.81
C ASP A 274 4.74 23.54 16.73
N GLY A 275 5.82 24.03 17.35
CA GLY A 275 5.80 25.27 18.13
C GLY A 275 5.68 26.55 17.30
N THR A 276 5.98 26.48 16.00
CA THR A 276 6.00 27.65 15.09
C THR A 276 4.68 27.81 14.33
N LEU A 277 4.08 26.71 13.86
CA LEU A 277 2.88 26.72 13.02
C LEU A 277 1.66 27.44 13.64
N PRO A 278 1.40 27.37 14.96
CA PRO A 278 0.30 28.13 15.58
C PRO A 278 0.52 29.66 15.59
N GLY A 279 1.75 30.13 15.37
CA GLY A 279 2.12 31.54 15.45
C GLY A 279 1.46 32.43 14.39
N SER A 280 1.51 33.75 14.63
CA SER A 280 0.85 34.78 13.81
C SER A 280 1.24 34.75 12.33
N ASP A 281 2.49 34.42 12.03
CA ASP A 281 3.00 34.39 10.67
C ASP A 281 2.47 33.17 9.89
N TRP A 282 2.03 32.13 10.59
CA TRP A 282 1.54 30.87 10.04
C TRP A 282 0.03 30.76 10.19
N PHE A 283 -0.50 29.82 10.98
CA PHE A 283 -1.94 29.64 11.12
C PHE A 283 -2.63 30.72 11.97
N ASN A 284 -1.87 31.43 12.83
CA ASN A 284 -2.40 32.43 13.75
C ASN A 284 -3.63 31.91 14.54
N THR A 285 -3.45 30.78 15.22
CA THR A 285 -4.56 30.02 15.83
C THR A 285 -5.28 30.79 16.94
N SER A 286 -4.64 31.82 17.51
CA SER A 286 -5.27 32.73 18.47
C SER A 286 -6.39 33.58 17.87
N GLU A 287 -6.31 33.91 16.58
CA GLU A 287 -7.31 34.72 15.88
C GLU A 287 -8.19 33.86 14.96
N TYR A 288 -7.59 32.84 14.35
CA TYR A 288 -8.26 31.89 13.45
C TYR A 288 -8.08 30.47 13.99
N PRO A 289 -8.93 30.03 14.93
CA PRO A 289 -8.75 28.72 15.58
C PRO A 289 -9.03 27.54 14.64
N GLN A 290 -9.81 27.77 13.58
CA GLN A 290 -10.26 26.71 12.68
C GLN A 290 -10.10 27.10 11.21
N ALA A 291 -9.93 26.09 10.35
CA ALA A 291 -10.13 26.19 8.92
C ALA A 291 -11.38 25.42 8.52
N THR A 292 -12.08 25.90 7.49
CA THR A 292 -13.34 25.28 7.03
C THR A 292 -13.26 25.04 5.54
N PHE A 293 -13.63 23.84 5.10
CA PHE A 293 -13.85 23.53 3.69
C PHE A 293 -15.34 23.22 3.47
N THR A 294 -15.97 23.91 2.53
CA THR A 294 -17.37 23.68 2.13
C THR A 294 -17.45 23.40 0.64
N ALA A 295 -18.22 22.39 0.24
CA ALA A 295 -18.44 22.06 -1.16
C ALA A 295 -19.93 21.87 -1.47
N ASP A 296 -20.31 22.30 -2.67
CA ASP A 296 -21.65 22.18 -3.24
C ASP A 296 -21.50 21.67 -4.68
N GLY A 297 -21.72 20.37 -4.86
CA GLY A 297 -21.58 19.64 -6.11
C GLY A 297 -20.22 18.96 -6.31
N ALA A 298 -20.29 17.76 -6.88
CA ALA A 298 -19.15 17.02 -7.40
C ALA A 298 -19.39 16.61 -8.86
N GLU A 299 -18.30 16.46 -9.61
CA GLU A 299 -18.32 16.03 -11.00
C GLU A 299 -17.64 14.67 -11.16
N LYS A 300 -18.04 13.87 -12.15
CA LYS A 300 -17.34 12.62 -12.47
C LYS A 300 -15.98 12.93 -13.09
N ALA A 301 -14.94 12.26 -12.62
CA ALA A 301 -13.59 12.35 -13.18
C ALA A 301 -13.23 11.08 -13.96
N PRO A 302 -12.20 11.12 -14.83
CA PRO A 302 -11.69 9.93 -15.50
C PRO A 302 -11.11 8.93 -14.48
N GLY A 303 -11.68 7.72 -14.42
CA GLY A 303 -11.25 6.67 -13.50
C GLY A 303 -12.44 5.88 -12.94
N GLU A 304 -12.18 4.71 -12.36
CA GLU A 304 -13.22 3.96 -11.66
C GLU A 304 -13.48 4.63 -10.30
N ASN A 305 -14.76 4.97 -10.03
CA ASN A 305 -15.18 5.68 -8.82
C ASN A 305 -14.39 6.98 -8.51
N ALA A 306 -13.99 7.69 -9.56
CA ALA A 306 -13.25 8.95 -9.46
C ALA A 306 -14.17 10.15 -9.69
N TYR A 307 -13.96 11.20 -8.89
CA TYR A 307 -14.77 12.41 -8.86
C TYR A 307 -13.90 13.64 -8.61
N LEU A 308 -14.44 14.82 -8.90
CA LEU A 308 -13.85 16.12 -8.61
C LEU A 308 -14.82 16.91 -7.73
N LEU A 309 -14.41 17.22 -6.49
CA LEU A 309 -15.20 18.00 -5.54
C LEU A 309 -14.80 19.47 -5.61
N ASN A 310 -15.69 20.34 -6.03
CA ASN A 310 -15.42 21.78 -6.06
C ASN A 310 -15.95 22.41 -4.78
N GLY A 311 -15.08 23.11 -4.06
CA GLY A 311 -15.47 23.78 -2.82
C GLY A 311 -14.65 25.02 -2.54
N THR A 312 -14.97 25.67 -1.44
CA THR A 312 -14.25 26.83 -0.91
C THR A 312 -13.53 26.43 0.36
N LEU A 313 -12.23 26.68 0.39
CA LEU A 313 -11.41 26.60 1.60
C LEU A 313 -11.34 27.99 2.23
N GLU A 314 -11.73 28.09 3.49
CA GLU A 314 -11.47 29.23 4.36
C GLU A 314 -10.33 28.88 5.33
N LEU A 315 -9.22 29.59 5.24
CA LEU A 315 -8.02 29.37 6.04
C LEU A 315 -7.41 30.73 6.41
N LYS A 316 -7.19 30.93 7.72
CA LYS A 316 -6.62 32.17 8.27
C LYS A 316 -7.37 33.44 7.82
N GLY A 317 -8.70 33.37 7.75
CA GLY A 317 -9.57 34.48 7.35
C GLY A 317 -9.58 34.81 5.85
N ASN A 318 -8.87 34.03 5.03
CA ASN A 318 -8.89 34.13 3.58
C ASN A 318 -9.69 32.96 2.98
N SER A 319 -10.40 33.21 1.89
CA SER A 319 -11.19 32.21 1.18
C SER A 319 -10.68 32.03 -0.24
N GLY A 320 -10.61 30.79 -0.70
CA GLY A 320 -10.20 30.45 -2.06
C GLY A 320 -10.88 29.18 -2.54
N ASP A 321 -11.17 29.12 -3.84
CA ASP A 321 -11.79 27.97 -4.47
C ASP A 321 -10.75 26.85 -4.66
N VAL A 322 -11.13 25.64 -4.29
CA VAL A 322 -10.29 24.45 -4.34
C VAL A 322 -11.08 23.32 -4.98
N ALA A 323 -10.50 22.73 -6.03
CA ALA A 323 -11.03 21.54 -6.67
C ALA A 323 -10.24 20.32 -6.20
N VAL A 324 -10.91 19.40 -5.51
CA VAL A 324 -10.29 18.23 -4.87
C VAL A 324 -10.64 16.97 -5.66
N PRO A 325 -9.71 16.41 -6.44
CA PRO A 325 -9.89 15.09 -7.03
C PRO A 325 -9.94 14.05 -5.92
N PHE A 326 -10.93 13.15 -5.97
CA PHE A 326 -11.03 12.06 -5.01
C PHE A 326 -11.53 10.77 -5.66
N THR A 327 -11.19 9.65 -5.03
CA THR A 327 -11.76 8.33 -5.30
C THR A 327 -12.56 7.88 -4.10
N VAL A 328 -13.63 7.12 -4.33
CA VAL A 328 -14.53 6.67 -3.27
C VAL A 328 -14.84 5.19 -3.39
N SER A 329 -14.91 4.50 -2.26
CA SER A 329 -15.39 3.12 -2.16
C SER A 329 -16.46 3.03 -1.09
N ILE A 330 -17.65 2.56 -1.47
CA ILE A 330 -18.81 2.45 -0.58
C ILE A 330 -19.16 0.96 -0.42
N SER A 331 -19.31 0.53 0.83
CA SER A 331 -19.74 -0.82 1.20
C SER A 331 -20.83 -0.76 2.26
N GLN A 332 -22.07 -1.00 1.84
CA GLN A 332 -23.27 -0.97 2.69
C GLN A 332 -23.39 0.36 3.46
N ASP A 333 -22.98 0.36 4.72
CA ASP A 333 -23.11 1.49 5.66
C ASP A 333 -21.76 2.18 5.94
N THR A 334 -20.70 1.84 5.20
CA THR A 334 -19.36 2.45 5.32
C THR A 334 -18.88 2.99 3.99
N ALA A 335 -18.15 4.10 4.03
CA ALA A 335 -17.52 4.72 2.88
C ALA A 335 -16.06 5.07 3.20
N SER A 336 -15.19 4.96 2.20
CA SER A 336 -13.81 5.45 2.24
C SER A 336 -13.58 6.38 1.06
N ALA A 337 -12.91 7.50 1.29
CA ALA A 337 -12.58 8.47 0.25
C ALA A 337 -11.12 8.91 0.36
N GLN A 338 -10.42 8.93 -0.76
CA GLN A 338 -9.02 9.35 -0.84
C GLN A 338 -8.88 10.46 -1.86
N GLY A 339 -8.26 11.57 -1.48
CA GLY A 339 -8.07 12.73 -2.34
C GLY A 339 -6.77 13.46 -2.05
N GLU A 340 -6.28 14.17 -3.06
CA GLU A 340 -5.06 14.98 -2.97
C GLU A 340 -5.22 16.24 -3.83
N VAL A 341 -4.90 17.39 -3.25
CA VAL A 341 -4.94 18.68 -3.94
C VAL A 341 -3.73 19.52 -3.56
N THR A 342 -3.20 20.29 -4.50
CA THR A 342 -2.13 21.26 -4.21
C THR A 342 -2.70 22.67 -4.22
N ILE A 343 -2.41 23.43 -3.16
CA ILE A 343 -2.83 24.81 -2.98
C ILE A 343 -1.61 25.72 -2.81
N ASN A 344 -1.76 27.02 -3.08
CA ASN A 344 -0.74 28.00 -2.74
C ASN A 344 -0.99 28.56 -1.33
N ARG A 345 -0.10 28.28 -0.37
CA ARG A 345 -0.26 28.72 1.02
C ARG A 345 -0.30 30.24 1.19
N LEU A 346 0.32 30.97 0.26
CA LEU A 346 0.40 32.44 0.33
C LEU A 346 -0.95 33.10 0.00
N GLU A 347 -1.79 32.46 -0.80
CA GLU A 347 -3.16 32.94 -1.06
C GLU A 347 -4.01 32.98 0.22
N TYR A 348 -3.67 32.13 1.19
CA TYR A 348 -4.29 32.08 2.51
C TYR A 348 -3.50 32.83 3.59
N GLY A 349 -2.41 33.51 3.21
CA GLY A 349 -1.55 34.23 4.15
C GLY A 349 -0.82 33.32 5.15
N VAL A 350 -0.63 32.03 4.83
CA VAL A 350 0.00 31.05 5.73
C VAL A 350 1.51 31.01 5.46
N GLY A 351 2.28 31.55 6.41
CA GLY A 351 3.73 31.67 6.35
C GLY A 351 4.20 32.84 5.48
N PRO A 352 5.43 33.33 5.69
CA PRO A 352 5.99 34.42 4.89
C PRO A 352 6.30 34.02 3.44
N GLU A 353 6.30 35.01 2.53
CA GLU A 353 6.69 34.87 1.12
C GLU A 353 8.21 34.64 0.94
N GLY A 354 9.00 35.08 1.92
CA GLY A 354 10.47 35.03 1.89
C GLY A 354 11.10 33.95 2.78
N PRO A 355 12.43 33.80 2.74
CA PRO A 355 13.13 32.83 3.57
C PRO A 355 13.00 33.13 5.06
N ILE A 356 12.74 32.09 5.85
CA ILE A 356 12.63 32.13 7.31
C ILE A 356 13.96 31.69 7.89
N SER A 357 14.68 32.57 8.57
CA SER A 357 16.02 32.25 9.10
C SER A 357 16.98 31.69 8.03
N GLY A 358 16.82 32.13 6.76
CA GLY A 358 17.61 31.66 5.63
C GLY A 358 17.09 30.38 4.94
N ILE A 359 15.96 29.84 5.38
CA ILE A 359 15.32 28.64 4.81
C ILE A 359 14.12 29.06 3.95
N THR A 360 14.16 28.72 2.67
CA THR A 360 13.01 28.91 1.76
C THR A 360 11.99 27.80 1.96
N VAL A 361 10.72 28.18 2.15
CA VAL A 361 9.58 27.26 2.15
C VAL A 361 8.79 27.49 0.87
N THR A 362 8.52 26.43 0.11
CA THR A 362 7.73 26.49 -1.13
C THR A 362 6.34 27.06 -0.88
N GLU A 363 5.81 27.73 -1.89
CA GLU A 363 4.46 28.29 -1.87
C GLU A 363 3.42 27.18 -2.00
N GLU A 364 3.71 26.19 -2.83
CA GLU A 364 2.86 25.03 -3.02
C GLU A 364 2.89 24.11 -1.80
N VAL A 365 1.70 23.78 -1.32
CA VAL A 365 1.43 22.82 -0.26
C VAL A 365 0.41 21.81 -0.77
N THR A 366 0.75 20.54 -0.70
CA THR A 366 -0.14 19.45 -1.05
C THR A 366 -0.94 19.04 0.18
N VAL A 367 -2.26 19.09 0.10
CA VAL A 367 -3.22 18.62 1.11
C VAL A 367 -3.70 17.24 0.70
N SER A 368 -3.65 16.28 1.62
CA SER A 368 -4.08 14.89 1.41
C SER A 368 -5.22 14.54 2.35
N LEU A 369 -6.20 13.81 1.83
CA LEU A 369 -7.38 13.33 2.54
C LEU A 369 -7.44 11.80 2.45
N ASP A 370 -7.49 11.13 3.59
CA ASP A 370 -7.90 9.71 3.69
C ASP A 370 -9.02 9.63 4.72
N LEU A 371 -10.26 9.60 4.22
CA LEU A 371 -11.46 9.74 5.05
C LEU A 371 -12.20 8.42 5.12
N GLN A 372 -12.59 8.04 6.33
CA GLN A 372 -13.51 6.95 6.61
C GLN A 372 -14.79 7.54 7.15
N ALA A 373 -15.93 7.10 6.63
CA ALA A 373 -17.24 7.60 7.03
C ALA A 373 -18.23 6.45 7.22
N GLU A 374 -19.21 6.68 8.08
CA GLU A 374 -20.36 5.80 8.25
C GLU A 374 -21.64 6.50 7.81
N LYS A 375 -22.59 5.71 7.32
CA LYS A 375 -23.88 6.23 6.90
C LYS A 375 -24.64 6.76 8.12
N ALA A 376 -25.12 8.00 8.05
CA ALA A 376 -25.95 8.58 9.09
C ALA A 376 -27.24 7.75 9.24
N GLN A 377 -27.69 7.55 10.49
CA GLN A 377 -28.86 6.75 10.83
C GLN A 377 -30.19 7.49 10.66
#